data_AF-B4L8Q9-F1
#
_entry.id   AF-B4L8Q9-F1
#
_cell.length_a   1.000
_cell.length_b   1.000
_cell.length_c   1.000
_cell.angle_alpha   90.00
_cell.angle_beta   90.00
_cell.angle_gamma   90.00
#
_symmetry.space_group_name_H-M   'P 1'
#
loop_
_entity.id
_entity.type
_entity.pdbx_description
1 polymer ?
#
loop_
_entity_poly.entity_id
_entity_poly.type
_entity_poly.pdbx_seq_one_letter_code
_entity_poly.pdbx_strand_id
1 'polypeptide(L)'
;MLPSNMKKSNSTTTAPAGTSPATTASADSVATTSTAAPASAAASNARSNSGECGDFAAAPAYDASKQQQELTPSCKEQKLQPPDEQPIAIHYLASFHEICVVTALLPLVTLFTCFVTAYVFQYDDVHETHCRVYNIIPSISAITGVSPQRYFWRFSIALHIGPRIPIAFVYKNYYRAQLNRLAPSLVPKTSWLITLILVLNCIEIAALGGVTYISNRENYPVHERIFITFMVCSLCYMLATIKLNSILNARQTLNAQQLQSIKWKKILFVASILSTIGLLVFFAKHRFYCHDLAFSWFAFFEYLIAIANMLFHFTIIWDFPSQYMLIVQGPRENLTQYLGTKPKVN
;
A
#
# COMPACT_ATOMS: atom_id res chain seq x y z
N MET A 1 9.91 54.30 43.72
CA MET A 1 10.19 53.83 45.09
C MET A 1 10.97 52.52 45.01
N LEU A 2 12.20 52.52 45.53
CA LEU A 2 12.92 51.34 46.04
C LEU A 2 12.54 51.16 47.54
N PRO A 3 12.97 50.12 48.30
CA PRO A 3 13.98 49.08 48.03
C PRO A 3 13.42 47.64 48.25
N SER A 4 14.12 46.51 48.46
CA SER A 4 15.52 46.22 48.84
C SER A 4 15.85 44.71 48.65
N ASN A 5 17.06 44.35 48.15
CA ASN A 5 18.02 43.30 48.62
C ASN A 5 17.54 41.84 48.94
N MET A 6 18.32 40.73 48.96
CA MET A 6 19.74 40.32 48.71
C MET A 6 19.76 38.76 48.55
N LYS A 7 20.82 37.98 48.23
CA LYS A 7 22.28 38.17 47.98
C LYS A 7 22.82 37.10 46.98
N LYS A 8 24.15 36.95 46.90
CA LYS A 8 25.00 36.09 46.04
C LYS A 8 25.48 34.79 46.71
N SER A 9 25.98 33.82 45.92
CA SER A 9 27.39 33.34 46.01
C SER A 9 27.85 32.59 44.72
N ASN A 10 29.16 32.55 44.46
CA ASN A 10 29.83 32.01 43.26
C ASN A 10 30.98 31.05 43.63
N SER A 11 31.31 30.11 42.74
CA SER A 11 32.67 29.61 42.42
C SER A 11 32.57 28.64 41.22
N THR A 12 33.16 28.84 40.03
CA THR A 12 34.59 28.80 39.65
C THR A 12 35.19 27.41 39.93
N THR A 13 35.74 26.65 38.96
CA THR A 13 37.15 26.78 38.47
C THR A 13 37.40 26.05 37.14
N THR A 14 38.45 26.51 36.44
CA THR A 14 38.96 26.33 35.06
C THR A 14 39.39 24.94 34.54
N ALA A 15 39.49 24.83 33.20
CA ALA A 15 40.27 23.83 32.44
C ALA A 15 41.78 24.15 32.39
N PRO A 16 42.66 23.31 31.79
CA PRO A 16 43.07 23.53 30.38
C PRO A 16 43.33 22.22 29.56
N ALA A 17 42.99 22.17 28.27
CA ALA A 17 43.86 22.35 27.08
C ALA A 17 44.84 21.19 26.72
N GLY A 18 44.77 20.73 25.46
CA GLY A 18 45.70 19.80 24.82
C GLY A 18 45.51 19.81 23.29
N THR A 19 46.60 19.93 22.53
CA THR A 19 46.60 20.40 21.12
C THR A 19 46.85 19.28 20.09
N SER A 20 46.43 19.52 18.83
CA SER A 20 46.61 18.72 17.60
C SER A 20 48.10 18.59 17.15
N PRO A 21 48.52 17.93 16.03
CA PRO A 21 47.89 17.88 14.67
C PRO A 21 48.16 16.62 13.78
N ALA A 22 48.03 16.78 12.45
CA ALA A 22 48.60 15.99 11.30
C ALA A 22 47.64 14.96 10.61
N THR A 23 47.06 15.23 9.42
CA THR A 23 47.54 15.06 7.99
C THR A 23 47.52 13.59 7.48
N THR A 24 47.23 13.19 6.22
CA THR A 24 46.89 13.84 4.91
C THR A 24 46.50 12.78 3.84
N ALA A 25 45.75 13.17 2.79
CA ALA A 25 45.69 12.57 1.42
C ALA A 25 45.25 11.07 1.29
N SER A 26 44.85 10.50 0.14
CA SER A 26 44.52 10.92 -1.25
C SER A 26 43.57 9.83 -1.81
N ALA A 27 42.48 10.13 -2.54
CA ALA A 27 42.39 10.42 -3.98
C ALA A 27 42.79 9.24 -4.92
N ASP A 28 41.95 9.07 -5.96
CA ASP A 28 42.04 8.22 -7.18
C ASP A 28 41.33 6.86 -7.26
N SER A 29 40.82 6.40 -8.43
CA SER A 29 40.16 7.04 -9.61
C SER A 29 39.93 5.98 -10.72
N VAL A 30 38.89 6.17 -11.56
CA VAL A 30 38.64 5.52 -12.89
C VAL A 30 38.45 3.99 -12.99
N ALA A 31 37.27 3.59 -13.49
CA ALA A 31 37.12 2.52 -14.50
C ALA A 31 35.79 2.69 -15.27
N THR A 32 35.81 3.47 -16.35
CA THR A 32 34.66 3.68 -17.24
C THR A 32 34.82 2.84 -18.50
N THR A 33 33.81 2.06 -18.89
CA THR A 33 33.69 1.59 -20.29
C THR A 33 32.22 1.47 -20.70
N SER A 34 31.92 1.93 -21.90
CA SER A 34 30.58 2.06 -22.48
C SER A 34 30.51 1.36 -23.84
N THR A 35 29.27 1.17 -24.35
CA THR A 35 28.92 0.82 -25.76
C THR A 35 29.36 -0.58 -26.24
N ALA A 36 28.60 -1.36 -27.03
CA ALA A 36 27.63 -1.00 -28.06
C ALA A 36 26.61 -2.13 -28.37
N ALA A 37 25.52 -1.77 -29.07
CA ALA A 37 24.68 -2.67 -29.88
C ALA A 37 25.31 -2.83 -31.31
N PRO A 38 24.73 -3.47 -32.36
CA PRO A 38 23.34 -3.94 -32.54
C PRO A 38 23.19 -5.31 -33.26
N ALA A 39 21.96 -5.71 -33.61
CA ALA A 39 21.53 -6.05 -34.99
C ALA A 39 20.21 -6.85 -35.03
N SER A 40 19.37 -6.57 -36.03
CA SER A 40 18.12 -7.28 -36.32
C SER A 40 18.03 -7.64 -37.81
N ALA A 41 17.80 -8.92 -38.11
CA ALA A 41 17.39 -9.52 -39.40
C ALA A 41 17.21 -11.05 -39.13
N ALA A 42 16.46 -11.85 -39.89
CA ALA A 42 15.85 -11.66 -41.20
C ALA A 42 14.48 -12.38 -41.31
N ALA A 43 13.80 -12.21 -42.43
CA ALA A 43 12.48 -12.76 -42.72
C ALA A 43 12.52 -14.08 -43.53
N SER A 44 11.31 -14.57 -43.87
CA SER A 44 10.98 -15.52 -44.94
C SER A 44 11.43 -16.99 -44.80
N ASN A 45 10.45 -17.89 -44.80
CA ASN A 45 10.13 -18.62 -46.03
C ASN A 45 8.72 -19.22 -46.01
N ALA A 46 7.95 -18.94 -47.06
CA ALA A 46 6.74 -19.68 -47.37
C ALA A 46 7.10 -20.91 -48.23
N ARG A 47 6.34 -21.99 -48.13
CA ARG A 47 6.38 -23.06 -49.15
C ARG A 47 4.98 -23.60 -49.42
N SER A 48 4.59 -23.44 -50.68
CA SER A 48 3.38 -23.96 -51.30
C SER A 48 3.37 -25.49 -51.38
N ASN A 49 2.19 -26.11 -51.40
CA ASN A 49 1.89 -27.08 -52.46
C ASN A 49 0.40 -27.16 -52.80
N SER A 50 0.11 -27.73 -53.97
CA SER A 50 -1.12 -27.62 -54.78
C SER A 50 -1.94 -28.91 -54.88
N GLY A 51 -3.12 -28.81 -55.52
CA GLY A 51 -3.98 -29.92 -55.99
C GLY A 51 -5.47 -29.64 -55.67
N GLU A 52 -6.30 -29.16 -56.60
CA GLU A 52 -7.01 -29.92 -57.67
C GLU A 52 -8.13 -30.83 -57.14
N CYS A 53 -9.28 -31.04 -57.80
CA CYS A 53 -10.00 -30.36 -58.91
C CYS A 53 -11.45 -30.96 -58.93
N GLY A 54 -12.43 -30.37 -59.64
CA GLY A 54 -13.69 -31.08 -59.95
C GLY A 54 -14.96 -30.22 -60.04
N ASP A 55 -15.36 -29.86 -61.26
CA ASP A 55 -16.67 -29.27 -61.59
C ASP A 55 -17.82 -30.28 -61.48
N PHE A 56 -19.07 -29.79 -61.39
CA PHE A 56 -20.13 -30.05 -62.40
C PHE A 56 -21.33 -29.11 -62.19
N ALA A 57 -22.18 -28.96 -63.22
CA ALA A 57 -22.97 -27.75 -63.46
C ALA A 57 -24.51 -27.95 -63.46
N ALA A 58 -25.20 -26.82 -63.69
CA ALA A 58 -26.55 -26.63 -64.26
C ALA A 58 -27.76 -26.42 -63.32
N ALA A 59 -28.60 -25.47 -63.76
CA ALA A 59 -29.93 -25.05 -63.24
C ALA A 59 -31.04 -25.63 -64.19
N PRO A 60 -32.34 -25.19 -64.23
CA PRO A 60 -33.05 -24.13 -63.49
C PRO A 60 -34.54 -24.39 -63.07
N ALA A 61 -35.10 -23.39 -62.35
CA ALA A 61 -36.49 -22.92 -62.13
C ALA A 61 -37.78 -23.67 -62.59
N TYR A 62 -38.81 -23.67 -61.72
CA TYR A 62 -40.28 -23.38 -61.90
C TYR A 62 -40.97 -23.58 -60.50
N ASP A 63 -41.58 -22.60 -59.83
CA ASP A 63 -42.92 -21.94 -59.93
C ASP A 63 -44.15 -22.72 -59.35
N ALA A 64 -45.16 -21.96 -58.90
CA ALA A 64 -46.54 -22.28 -58.52
C ALA A 64 -46.91 -22.69 -57.07
N SER A 65 -48.16 -22.34 -56.70
CA SER A 65 -48.74 -22.22 -55.35
C SER A 65 -50.00 -23.07 -55.15
N LYS A 66 -50.32 -23.49 -53.91
CA LYS A 66 -51.65 -23.35 -53.25
C LYS A 66 -51.78 -24.04 -51.88
N GLN A 67 -52.90 -23.77 -51.20
CA GLN A 67 -53.26 -24.07 -49.81
C GLN A 67 -53.82 -25.49 -49.59
N GLN A 68 -53.84 -25.92 -48.32
CA GLN A 68 -55.05 -26.30 -47.54
C GLN A 68 -55.00 -27.67 -46.80
N GLN A 69 -55.29 -27.63 -45.49
CA GLN A 69 -55.97 -28.61 -44.57
C GLN A 69 -55.91 -30.14 -44.85
N GLU A 70 -55.93 -31.06 -43.87
CA GLU A 70 -55.95 -31.00 -42.39
C GLU A 70 -55.92 -32.45 -41.86
N LEU A 71 -55.05 -32.79 -40.90
CA LEU A 71 -55.24 -33.96 -40.02
C LEU A 71 -54.47 -33.79 -38.71
N THR A 72 -55.20 -33.52 -37.64
CA THR A 72 -54.76 -33.56 -36.23
C THR A 72 -54.86 -35.03 -35.71
N PRO A 73 -54.23 -35.43 -34.57
CA PRO A 73 -53.92 -34.59 -33.42
C PRO A 73 -52.59 -34.79 -32.64
N SER A 74 -52.21 -33.71 -31.95
CA SER A 74 -51.57 -33.70 -30.62
C SER A 74 -50.21 -34.39 -30.41
N CYS A 75 -49.13 -33.61 -30.50
CA CYS A 75 -48.25 -33.44 -29.35
C CYS A 75 -47.60 -32.03 -29.35
N LYS A 76 -47.22 -31.52 -28.17
CA LYS A 76 -46.60 -30.20 -28.02
C LYS A 76 -45.09 -30.27 -28.33
N GLU A 77 -44.65 -29.66 -29.42
CA GLU A 77 -43.27 -29.14 -29.51
C GLU A 77 -43.28 -27.63 -29.30
N GLN A 78 -43.28 -27.26 -28.02
CA GLN A 78 -42.98 -25.90 -27.60
C GLN A 78 -41.48 -25.67 -27.84
N LYS A 79 -41.16 -25.00 -28.95
CA LYS A 79 -39.79 -24.70 -29.38
C LYS A 79 -39.01 -24.02 -28.25
N LEU A 80 -38.16 -24.78 -27.58
CA LEU A 80 -37.33 -24.31 -26.48
C LEU A 80 -36.32 -23.31 -27.04
N GLN A 81 -36.55 -22.01 -26.79
CA GLN A 81 -35.51 -21.01 -26.95
C GLN A 81 -34.35 -21.40 -26.00
N PRO A 82 -33.08 -21.27 -26.43
CA PRO A 82 -31.98 -21.33 -25.48
C PRO A 82 -32.21 -20.23 -24.43
N PRO A 83 -31.83 -20.45 -23.15
CA PRO A 83 -31.96 -19.41 -22.13
C PRO A 83 -31.18 -18.17 -22.59
N ASP A 84 -31.74 -16.98 -22.39
CA ASP A 84 -31.10 -15.71 -22.73
C ASP A 84 -29.71 -15.62 -22.07
N GLU A 85 -28.65 -15.93 -22.83
CA GLU A 85 -27.27 -15.64 -22.46
C GLU A 85 -27.07 -14.13 -22.54
N GLN A 86 -27.53 -13.42 -21.50
CA GLN A 86 -27.24 -12.01 -21.34
C GLN A 86 -25.71 -11.83 -21.31
N PRO A 87 -25.12 -11.09 -22.25
CA PRO A 87 -23.68 -11.02 -22.40
C PRO A 87 -23.07 -10.39 -21.15
N ILE A 88 -22.03 -11.03 -20.60
CA ILE A 88 -21.31 -10.50 -19.44
C ILE A 88 -20.59 -9.23 -19.86
N ALA A 89 -21.11 -8.09 -19.42
CA ALA A 89 -20.51 -6.80 -19.69
C ALA A 89 -19.43 -6.51 -18.64
N ILE A 90 -18.17 -6.42 -19.07
CA ILE A 90 -17.06 -5.93 -18.26
C ILE A 90 -17.06 -4.41 -18.35
N HIS A 91 -17.46 -3.74 -17.27
CA HIS A 91 -17.51 -2.27 -17.23
C HIS A 91 -16.21 -1.64 -16.74
N TYR A 92 -15.41 -2.38 -15.97
CA TYR A 92 -14.12 -1.91 -15.47
C TYR A 92 -13.18 -3.09 -15.25
N LEU A 93 -11.95 -2.94 -15.73
CA LEU A 93 -10.84 -3.85 -15.50
C LEU A 93 -9.61 -3.00 -15.15
N ALA A 94 -9.03 -3.22 -13.98
CA ALA A 94 -7.80 -2.54 -13.58
C ALA A 94 -6.82 -3.52 -12.92
N SER A 95 -5.52 -3.30 -13.16
CA SER A 95 -4.46 -4.06 -12.51
C SER A 95 -4.44 -3.74 -11.01
N PHE A 96 -4.62 -4.77 -10.17
CA PHE A 96 -4.55 -4.60 -8.72
C PHE A 96 -3.17 -4.10 -8.27
N HIS A 97 -2.13 -4.54 -8.98
CA HIS A 97 -0.75 -4.13 -8.76
C HIS A 97 -0.56 -2.62 -8.99
N GLU A 98 -1.07 -2.07 -10.10
CA GLU A 98 -0.97 -0.64 -10.41
C GLU A 98 -1.69 0.22 -9.38
N ILE A 99 -2.91 -0.18 -8.98
CA ILE A 99 -3.66 0.50 -7.91
C ILE A 99 -2.83 0.53 -6.62
N CYS A 100 -2.22 -0.60 -6.22
CA CYS A 100 -1.39 -0.65 -5.02
C CYS A 100 -0.13 0.23 -5.13
N VAL A 101 0.54 0.24 -6.28
CA VAL A 101 1.74 1.07 -6.54
C VAL A 101 1.41 2.56 -6.49
N VAL A 102 0.39 3.00 -7.22
CA VAL A 102 -0.04 4.42 -7.23
C VAL A 102 -0.49 4.85 -5.83
N THR A 103 -1.27 4.00 -5.15
CA THR A 103 -1.72 4.27 -3.78
C THR A 103 -0.54 4.43 -2.82
N ALA A 104 0.50 3.59 -2.92
CA ALA A 104 1.67 3.68 -2.03
C ALA A 104 2.61 4.85 -2.35
N LEU A 105 2.83 5.16 -3.64
CA LEU A 105 3.73 6.24 -4.07
C LEU A 105 3.16 7.63 -3.82
N LEU A 106 1.83 7.82 -3.93
CA LEU A 106 1.18 9.11 -3.77
C LEU A 106 1.54 9.83 -2.45
N PRO A 107 1.32 9.25 -1.24
CA PRO A 107 1.71 9.91 0.00
C PRO A 107 3.23 10.04 0.16
N LEU A 108 4.04 9.13 -0.39
CA LEU A 108 5.50 9.21 -0.30
C LEU A 108 6.05 10.43 -1.07
N VAL A 109 5.59 10.62 -2.31
CA VAL A 109 5.96 11.78 -3.14
C VAL A 109 5.45 13.07 -2.51
N THR A 110 4.18 13.10 -2.07
CA THR A 110 3.61 14.26 -1.37
C THR A 110 4.40 14.60 -0.11
N LEU A 111 4.75 13.62 0.73
CA LEU A 111 5.52 13.86 1.96
C LEU A 111 6.89 14.46 1.66
N PHE A 112 7.59 13.93 0.65
CA PHE A 112 8.88 14.47 0.21
C PHE A 112 8.75 15.92 -0.31
N THR A 113 7.72 16.21 -1.13
CA THR A 113 7.46 17.58 -1.60
C THR A 113 7.11 18.53 -0.45
N CYS A 114 6.29 18.10 0.52
CA CYS A 114 5.98 18.88 1.71
C CYS A 114 7.24 19.15 2.54
N PHE A 115 8.11 18.15 2.72
CA PHE A 115 9.38 18.30 3.43
C PHE A 115 10.26 19.35 2.75
N VAL A 116 10.57 19.18 1.46
CA VAL A 116 11.47 20.09 0.72
C VAL A 116 10.91 21.52 0.68
N THR A 117 9.63 21.68 0.34
CA THR A 117 9.03 23.02 0.22
C THR A 117 8.90 23.72 1.57
N ALA A 118 8.46 23.03 2.63
CA ALA A 118 8.34 23.64 3.95
C ALA A 118 9.71 23.95 4.56
N TYR A 119 10.72 23.10 4.35
CA TYR A 119 12.09 23.35 4.81
C TYR A 119 12.73 24.57 4.12
N VAL A 120 12.51 24.76 2.82
CA VAL A 120 13.09 25.87 2.05
C VAL A 120 12.34 27.19 2.28
N PHE A 121 11.01 27.19 2.28
CA PHE A 121 10.21 28.41 2.30
C PHE A 121 9.67 28.81 3.68
N GLN A 122 9.62 27.88 4.64
CA GLN A 122 8.94 28.04 5.94
C GLN A 122 9.76 27.43 7.08
N TYR A 123 11.10 27.60 7.01
CA TYR A 123 12.06 26.98 7.92
C TYR A 123 11.72 27.20 9.40
N ASP A 124 11.44 28.45 9.80
CA ASP A 124 11.14 28.79 11.19
C ASP A 124 9.82 28.18 11.68
N ASP A 125 8.77 28.22 10.85
CA ASP A 125 7.44 27.68 11.18
C ASP A 125 7.48 26.18 11.49
N VAL A 126 8.31 25.40 10.77
CA VAL A 126 8.39 23.94 10.92
C VAL A 126 9.36 23.47 12.00
N HIS A 127 10.29 24.33 12.44
CA HIS A 127 11.17 24.07 13.57
C HIS A 127 10.67 24.67 14.89
N GLU A 128 9.60 25.47 14.88
CA GLU A 128 8.99 26.00 16.09
C GLU A 128 8.47 24.86 17.00
N THR A 129 9.05 24.76 18.19
CA THR A 129 8.69 23.78 19.23
C THR A 129 8.47 24.48 20.56
N HIS A 130 7.73 23.86 21.49
CA HIS A 130 7.50 24.38 22.84
C HIS A 130 8.80 24.79 23.56
N CYS A 131 9.86 24.01 23.42
CA CYS A 131 11.15 24.30 24.06
C CYS A 131 11.98 25.38 23.35
N ARG A 132 11.69 25.70 22.07
CA ARG A 132 12.46 26.66 21.24
C ARG A 132 13.98 26.39 21.22
N VAL A 133 14.35 25.12 21.17
CA VAL A 133 15.75 24.63 21.13
C VAL A 133 16.19 24.27 19.72
N TYR A 134 17.49 24.13 19.51
CA TYR A 134 18.06 23.93 18.17
C TYR A 134 17.61 22.60 17.57
N ASN A 135 17.10 22.64 16.33
CA ASN A 135 16.61 21.49 15.58
C ASN A 135 16.90 21.67 14.09
N ILE A 136 17.05 20.53 13.39
CA ILE A 136 17.41 20.44 11.96
C ILE A 136 16.39 19.59 11.18
N ILE A 137 15.67 18.68 11.85
CA ILE A 137 14.67 17.82 11.20
C ILE A 137 13.29 18.15 11.77
N PRO A 138 12.38 18.75 10.97
CA PRO A 138 11.01 19.01 11.39
C PRO A 138 10.16 17.73 11.33
N SER A 139 9.19 17.60 12.24
CA SER A 139 8.26 16.45 12.26
C SER A 139 7.31 16.45 11.06
N ILE A 140 6.77 15.28 10.72
CA ILE A 140 5.76 15.10 9.65
C ILE A 140 4.58 16.05 9.91
N SER A 141 4.07 16.08 11.14
CA SER A 141 2.94 16.95 11.50
C SER A 141 3.27 18.44 11.42
N ALA A 142 4.54 18.85 11.53
CA ALA A 142 4.94 20.23 11.30
C ALA A 142 4.92 20.59 9.80
N ILE A 143 5.61 19.82 8.95
CA ILE A 143 5.69 20.07 7.49
C ILE A 143 4.34 19.87 6.77
N THR A 144 3.43 19.08 7.34
CA THR A 144 2.06 18.88 6.82
C THR A 144 1.01 19.74 7.54
N GLY A 145 1.40 20.48 8.58
CA GLY A 145 0.53 21.40 9.31
C GLY A 145 0.53 22.82 8.72
N VAL A 146 1.63 23.23 8.08
CA VAL A 146 1.80 24.54 7.44
C VAL A 146 1.11 24.63 6.07
N SER A 147 0.70 25.84 5.68
CA SER A 147 0.09 26.12 4.38
C SER A 147 1.14 26.63 3.38
N PRO A 148 1.12 26.20 2.10
CA PRO A 148 0.07 25.42 1.42
C PRO A 148 0.15 23.89 1.56
N GLN A 149 1.23 23.34 2.11
CA GLN A 149 1.56 21.90 2.16
C GLN A 149 0.44 21.07 2.79
N ARG A 150 -0.22 21.61 3.82
CA ARG A 150 -1.41 21.05 4.49
C ARG A 150 -2.53 20.67 3.52
N TYR A 151 -2.82 21.49 2.51
CA TYR A 151 -3.88 21.20 1.54
C TYR A 151 -3.44 20.09 0.57
N PHE A 152 -2.18 20.12 0.14
CA PHE A 152 -1.61 19.09 -0.73
C PHE A 152 -1.56 17.72 -0.02
N TRP A 153 -1.15 17.71 1.25
CA TRP A 153 -1.17 16.52 2.11
C TRP A 153 -2.58 15.96 2.31
N ARG A 154 -3.57 16.81 2.64
CA ARG A 154 -4.97 16.39 2.79
C ARG A 154 -5.54 15.79 1.50
N PHE A 155 -5.25 16.38 0.35
CA PHE A 155 -5.67 15.85 -0.94
C PHE A 155 -5.05 14.48 -1.24
N SER A 156 -3.73 14.34 -1.04
CA SER A 156 -3.01 13.07 -1.18
C SER A 156 -3.57 11.97 -0.27
N ILE A 157 -3.84 12.28 1.01
CA ILE A 157 -4.40 11.31 1.97
C ILE A 157 -5.85 10.96 1.65
N ALA A 158 -6.69 11.90 1.19
CA ALA A 158 -8.04 11.58 0.73
C ALA A 158 -8.04 10.56 -0.43
N LEU A 159 -7.15 10.77 -1.42
CA LEU A 159 -6.95 9.82 -2.51
C LEU A 159 -6.32 8.49 -2.05
N HIS A 160 -5.46 8.49 -1.03
CA HIS A 160 -4.87 7.27 -0.46
C HIS A 160 -5.87 6.40 0.31
N ILE A 161 -6.80 7.03 1.06
CA ILE A 161 -7.81 6.32 1.87
C ILE A 161 -8.78 5.53 0.99
N GLY A 162 -9.14 6.07 -0.18
CA GLY A 162 -10.10 5.46 -1.11
C GLY A 162 -9.77 4.01 -1.47
N PRO A 163 -8.61 3.71 -2.09
CA PRO A 163 -8.19 2.35 -2.44
C PRO A 163 -7.84 1.46 -1.23
N ARG A 164 -7.34 2.06 -0.14
CA ARG A 164 -6.94 1.33 1.07
C ARG A 164 -8.08 0.50 1.68
N ILE A 165 -9.29 1.04 1.72
CA ILE A 165 -10.45 0.35 2.32
C ILE A 165 -10.84 -0.91 1.53
N PRO A 166 -11.09 -0.88 0.20
CA PRO A 166 -11.29 -2.08 -0.61
C PRO A 166 -10.14 -3.10 -0.50
N ILE A 167 -8.88 -2.65 -0.49
CA ILE A 167 -7.71 -3.52 -0.33
C ILE A 167 -7.77 -4.32 0.99
N ALA A 168 -8.20 -3.70 2.09
CA ALA A 168 -8.39 -4.38 3.37
C ALA A 168 -9.46 -5.49 3.31
N PHE A 169 -10.56 -5.27 2.57
CA PHE A 169 -11.58 -6.28 2.33
C PHE A 169 -11.12 -7.42 1.41
N VAL A 170 -10.33 -7.11 0.37
CA VAL A 170 -9.67 -8.11 -0.49
C VAL A 170 -8.77 -9.02 0.35
N TYR A 171 -7.93 -8.46 1.22
CA TYR A 171 -7.09 -9.22 2.15
C TYR A 171 -7.90 -10.12 3.09
N LYS A 172 -8.98 -9.61 3.69
CA LYS A 172 -9.87 -10.41 4.55
C LYS A 172 -10.47 -11.60 3.78
N ASN A 173 -10.94 -11.39 2.56
CA ASN A 173 -11.55 -12.44 1.75
C ASN A 173 -10.52 -13.47 1.30
N TYR A 174 -9.33 -13.03 0.88
CA TYR A 174 -8.19 -13.90 0.59
C TYR A 174 -7.83 -14.78 1.79
N TYR A 175 -7.61 -14.20 2.97
CA TYR A 175 -7.27 -14.98 4.16
C TYR A 175 -8.41 -15.92 4.59
N ARG A 176 -9.68 -15.55 4.40
CA ARG A 176 -10.82 -16.45 4.62
C ARG A 176 -10.81 -17.65 3.68
N ALA A 177 -10.50 -17.47 2.39
CA ALA A 177 -10.40 -18.58 1.44
C ALA A 177 -9.29 -19.60 1.83
N GLN A 178 -8.26 -19.16 2.56
CA GLN A 178 -7.20 -20.03 3.06
C GLN A 178 -7.63 -20.87 4.29
N LEU A 179 -8.71 -20.51 5.01
CA LEU A 179 -9.16 -21.23 6.21
C LEU A 179 -9.53 -22.70 5.94
N ASN A 180 -10.02 -23.02 4.74
CA ASN A 180 -10.38 -24.37 4.32
C ASN A 180 -9.19 -25.36 4.33
N ARG A 181 -7.96 -24.86 4.44
CA ARG A 181 -6.71 -25.64 4.46
C ARG A 181 -6.21 -25.95 5.88
N LEU A 182 -6.85 -25.37 6.91
CA LEU A 182 -6.42 -25.51 8.30
C LEU A 182 -7.15 -26.66 8.99
N ALA A 183 -6.53 -27.22 10.02
CA ALA A 183 -7.21 -28.15 10.92
C ALA A 183 -8.45 -27.48 11.55
N PRO A 184 -9.62 -28.15 11.66
CA PRO A 184 -10.86 -27.55 12.15
C PRO A 184 -10.73 -26.83 13.49
N SER A 185 -9.90 -27.33 14.41
CA SER A 185 -9.63 -26.72 15.72
C SER A 185 -8.96 -25.34 15.66
N LEU A 186 -8.25 -25.01 14.58
CA LEU A 186 -7.57 -23.72 14.39
C LEU A 186 -8.45 -22.68 13.67
N VAL A 187 -9.52 -23.10 13.01
CA VAL A 187 -10.38 -22.22 12.20
C VAL A 187 -11.02 -21.10 13.02
N PRO A 188 -11.60 -21.31 14.23
CA PRO A 188 -12.23 -20.24 15.00
C PRO A 188 -11.24 -19.14 15.39
N LYS A 189 -10.08 -19.52 15.94
CA LYS A 189 -9.01 -18.60 16.34
C LYS A 189 -8.46 -17.80 15.16
N THR A 190 -8.30 -18.46 14.01
CA THR A 190 -7.76 -17.82 12.81
C THR A 190 -8.78 -16.87 12.17
N SER A 191 -10.08 -17.23 12.16
CA SER A 191 -11.17 -16.37 11.69
C SER A 191 -11.34 -15.11 12.55
N TRP A 192 -11.19 -15.23 13.87
CA TRP A 192 -11.13 -14.07 14.78
C TRP A 192 -9.93 -13.17 14.47
N LEU A 193 -8.74 -13.74 14.27
CA LEU A 193 -7.53 -12.99 13.93
C LEU A 193 -7.66 -12.24 12.60
N ILE A 194 -8.26 -12.84 11.57
CA ILE A 194 -8.57 -12.18 10.29
C ILE A 194 -9.52 -10.99 10.50
N THR A 195 -10.50 -11.13 11.39
CA THR A 195 -11.46 -10.06 11.70
C THR A 195 -10.79 -8.93 12.47
N LEU A 196 -9.92 -9.25 13.44
CA LEU A 196 -9.09 -8.27 14.16
C LEU A 196 -8.19 -7.47 13.19
N ILE A 197 -7.55 -8.15 12.23
CA ILE A 197 -6.69 -7.50 11.22
C ILE A 197 -7.48 -6.48 10.39
N LEU A 198 -8.70 -6.80 9.95
CA LEU A 198 -9.56 -5.82 9.25
C LEU A 198 -9.87 -4.63 10.16
N VAL A 199 -10.29 -4.87 11.40
CA VAL A 199 -10.67 -3.79 12.34
C VAL A 199 -9.49 -2.87 12.63
N LEU A 200 -8.31 -3.42 12.92
CA LEU A 200 -7.09 -2.65 13.15
C LEU A 200 -6.69 -1.83 11.91
N ASN A 201 -6.81 -2.39 10.71
CA ASN A 201 -6.52 -1.69 9.46
C ASN A 201 -7.51 -0.52 9.21
N CYS A 202 -8.81 -0.72 9.46
CA CYS A 202 -9.80 0.34 9.36
C CYS A 202 -9.55 1.47 10.38
N ILE A 203 -9.18 1.14 11.63
CA ILE A 203 -8.84 2.15 12.64
C ILE A 203 -7.54 2.87 12.27
N GLU A 204 -6.53 2.17 11.76
CA GLU A 204 -5.29 2.76 11.25
C GLU A 204 -5.56 3.77 10.12
N ILE A 205 -6.37 3.41 9.13
CA ILE A 205 -6.77 4.30 8.02
C ILE A 205 -7.55 5.51 8.55
N ALA A 206 -8.50 5.31 9.47
CA ALA A 206 -9.27 6.39 10.08
C ALA A 206 -8.38 7.34 10.91
N ALA A 207 -7.40 6.80 11.66
CA ALA A 207 -6.46 7.58 12.45
C ALA A 207 -5.47 8.35 11.55
N LEU A 208 -5.02 7.78 10.43
CA LEU A 208 -4.21 8.47 9.41
C LEU A 208 -4.97 9.68 8.81
N GLY A 209 -6.26 9.51 8.53
CA GLY A 209 -7.14 10.63 8.18
C GLY A 209 -7.24 11.65 9.32
N GLY A 210 -7.46 11.20 10.55
CA GLY A 210 -7.57 12.06 11.73
C GLY A 210 -6.34 12.95 11.97
N VAL A 211 -5.11 12.41 11.96
CA VAL A 211 -3.88 13.22 12.12
C VAL A 211 -3.65 14.20 10.96
N THR A 212 -4.21 13.92 9.79
CA THR A 212 -4.10 14.76 8.59
C THR A 212 -5.10 15.92 8.59
N TYR A 213 -6.32 15.69 9.08
CA TYR A 213 -7.40 16.69 9.10
C TYR A 213 -7.49 17.50 10.39
N ILE A 214 -6.93 17.01 11.50
CA ILE A 214 -6.78 17.74 12.76
C ILE A 214 -5.29 18.02 12.94
N SER A 215 -4.83 19.22 12.59
CA SER A 215 -3.42 19.59 12.70
C SER A 215 -2.99 19.75 14.17
N ASN A 216 -1.73 19.44 14.45
CA ASN A 216 -1.05 19.77 15.70
C ASN A 216 -1.11 21.28 16.04
N ARG A 217 -1.14 22.18 15.05
CA ARG A 217 -1.32 23.63 15.26
C ARG A 217 -2.77 24.03 15.59
N GLU A 218 -3.75 23.20 15.24
CA GLU A 218 -5.18 23.43 15.51
C GLU A 218 -5.60 22.90 16.88
N ASN A 219 -5.22 21.66 17.19
CA ASN A 219 -5.55 21.01 18.46
C ASN A 219 -4.50 19.93 18.80
N TYR A 220 -3.39 20.33 19.41
CA TYR A 220 -2.32 19.43 19.80
C TYR A 220 -2.81 18.22 20.65
N PRO A 221 -3.59 18.39 21.74
CA PRO A 221 -4.02 17.25 22.57
C PRO A 221 -4.87 16.22 21.85
N VAL A 222 -5.69 16.63 20.87
CA VAL A 222 -6.48 15.69 20.05
C VAL A 222 -5.58 15.02 19.01
N HIS A 223 -4.74 15.80 18.31
CA HIS A 223 -3.80 15.27 17.31
C HIS A 223 -2.87 14.20 17.93
N GLU A 224 -2.28 14.48 19.09
CA GLU A 224 -1.42 13.55 19.85
C GLU A 224 -2.12 12.22 20.16
N ARG A 225 -3.38 12.26 20.62
CA ARG A 225 -4.17 11.05 20.92
C ARG A 225 -4.48 10.23 19.67
N ILE A 226 -4.76 10.89 18.55
CA ILE A 226 -5.01 10.20 17.27
C ILE A 226 -3.69 9.59 16.74
N PHE A 227 -2.57 10.30 16.86
CA PHE A 227 -1.25 9.78 16.50
C PHE A 227 -0.89 8.53 17.32
N ILE A 228 -1.09 8.55 18.64
CA ILE A 228 -0.91 7.37 19.50
C ILE A 228 -1.84 6.23 19.06
N THR A 229 -3.08 6.52 18.66
CA THR A 229 -4.03 5.52 18.17
C THR A 229 -3.56 4.88 16.86
N PHE A 230 -3.08 5.69 15.91
CA PHE A 230 -2.47 5.23 14.66
C PHE A 230 -1.26 4.31 14.94
N MET A 231 -0.35 4.74 15.82
CA MET A 231 0.84 4.00 16.21
C MET A 231 0.51 2.61 16.79
N VAL A 232 -0.39 2.55 17.77
CA VAL A 232 -0.78 1.29 18.42
C VAL A 232 -1.51 0.37 17.44
N CYS A 233 -2.44 0.90 16.64
CA CYS A 233 -3.20 0.09 15.68
C CYS A 233 -2.31 -0.46 14.56
N SER A 234 -1.39 0.35 14.02
CA SER A 234 -0.38 -0.05 13.03
C SER A 234 0.50 -1.19 13.54
N LEU A 235 1.09 -1.05 14.74
CA LEU A 235 1.95 -2.10 15.32
C LEU A 235 1.17 -3.39 15.61
N CYS A 236 -0.04 -3.29 16.14
CA CYS A 236 -0.92 -4.44 16.34
C CYS A 236 -1.32 -5.09 15.01
N TYR A 237 -1.61 -4.31 13.97
CA TYR A 237 -1.95 -4.80 12.63
C TYR A 237 -0.77 -5.57 12.01
N MET A 238 0.45 -5.03 12.09
CA MET A 238 1.67 -5.69 11.61
C MET A 238 1.90 -7.01 12.34
N LEU A 239 1.83 -7.01 13.68
CA LEU A 239 2.01 -8.20 14.49
C LEU A 239 0.95 -9.27 14.20
N ALA A 240 -0.33 -8.88 14.14
CA ALA A 240 -1.44 -9.78 13.84
C ALA A 240 -1.28 -10.39 12.44
N THR A 241 -0.89 -9.58 11.44
CA THR A 241 -0.62 -10.02 10.07
C THR A 241 0.55 -11.00 9.99
N ILE A 242 1.65 -10.76 10.73
CA ILE A 242 2.78 -11.70 10.80
C ILE A 242 2.38 -13.01 11.48
N LYS A 243 1.60 -12.95 12.58
CA LYS A 243 1.10 -14.14 13.28
C LYS A 243 0.13 -14.94 12.39
N LEU A 244 -0.77 -14.27 11.68
CA LEU A 244 -1.68 -14.92 10.73
C LEU A 244 -0.90 -15.62 9.62
N ASN A 245 0.04 -14.92 8.98
CA ASN A 245 0.91 -15.52 7.96
C ASN A 245 1.71 -16.71 8.52
N SER A 246 2.17 -16.65 9.78
CA SER A 246 2.85 -17.79 10.41
C SER A 246 1.92 -18.99 10.62
N ILE A 247 0.63 -18.79 10.89
CA ILE A 247 -0.35 -19.88 11.09
C ILE A 247 -0.76 -20.49 9.74
N LEU A 248 -1.14 -19.65 8.77
CA LEU A 248 -1.60 -20.09 7.44
C LEU A 248 -0.51 -20.85 6.67
N ASN A 249 0.76 -20.46 6.83
CA ASN A 249 1.88 -21.03 6.08
C ASN A 249 2.64 -22.16 6.80
N ALA A 250 2.25 -22.53 8.03
CA ALA A 250 2.99 -23.50 8.85
C ALA A 250 3.12 -24.92 8.25
N ARG A 251 2.29 -25.26 7.25
CA ARG A 251 2.25 -26.58 6.58
C ARG A 251 2.38 -26.49 5.06
N GLN A 252 2.86 -25.36 4.54
CA GLN A 252 2.83 -25.05 3.11
C GLN A 252 4.25 -24.92 2.53
N THR A 253 4.49 -25.50 1.36
CA THR A 253 5.64 -25.15 0.51
C THR A 253 5.40 -23.76 -0.07
N LEU A 254 6.23 -22.78 0.33
CA LEU A 254 6.06 -21.39 -0.07
C LEU A 254 6.83 -21.07 -1.34
N ASN A 255 6.22 -20.24 -2.20
CA ASN A 255 6.93 -19.66 -3.33
C ASN A 255 7.97 -18.62 -2.85
N ALA A 256 9.04 -18.41 -3.61
CA ALA A 256 10.12 -17.47 -3.27
C ALA A 256 9.60 -16.04 -2.98
N GLN A 257 8.61 -15.57 -3.75
CA GLN A 257 7.95 -14.28 -3.53
C GLN A 257 7.23 -14.21 -2.17
N GLN A 258 6.54 -15.29 -1.76
CA GLN A 258 5.85 -15.36 -0.47
C GLN A 258 6.83 -15.40 0.70
N LEU A 259 7.93 -16.13 0.57
CA LEU A 259 9.01 -16.14 1.57
C LEU A 259 9.63 -14.74 1.73
N GLN A 260 9.86 -14.04 0.62
CA GLN A 260 10.39 -12.68 0.60
C GLN A 260 9.39 -11.67 1.23
N SER A 261 8.10 -11.78 0.93
CA SER A 261 7.02 -11.03 1.60
C SER A 261 7.04 -11.19 3.12
N ILE A 262 7.10 -12.44 3.61
CA ILE A 262 7.16 -12.75 5.05
C ILE A 262 8.46 -12.21 5.69
N LYS A 263 9.60 -12.29 4.99
CA LYS A 263 10.89 -11.75 5.45
C LYS A 263 10.79 -10.23 5.62
N TRP A 264 10.32 -9.49 4.62
CA TRP A 264 10.18 -8.04 4.70
C TRP A 264 9.17 -7.61 5.76
N LYS A 265 8.00 -8.26 5.87
CA LYS A 265 7.02 -7.98 6.94
C LYS A 265 7.66 -8.08 8.34
N LYS A 266 8.48 -9.10 8.59
CA LYS A 266 9.22 -9.25 9.87
C LYS A 266 10.26 -8.15 10.09
N ILE A 267 11.07 -7.82 9.08
CA ILE A 267 12.09 -6.76 9.15
C ILE A 267 11.43 -5.41 9.46
N LEU A 268 10.38 -5.06 8.72
CA LEU A 268 9.65 -3.79 8.85
C LEU A 268 8.97 -3.66 10.23
N PHE A 269 8.43 -4.76 10.77
CA PHE A 269 7.87 -4.76 12.13
C PHE A 269 8.95 -4.54 13.20
N VAL A 270 10.11 -5.21 13.10
CA VAL A 270 11.23 -4.99 14.03
C VAL A 270 11.75 -3.54 13.93
N ALA A 271 11.90 -3.01 12.70
CA ALA A 271 12.28 -1.61 12.49
C ALA A 271 11.26 -0.64 13.10
N SER A 272 9.96 -0.90 12.95
CA SER A 272 8.89 -0.07 13.53
C SER A 272 8.91 -0.10 15.05
N ILE A 273 9.16 -1.25 15.68
CA ILE A 273 9.28 -1.37 17.14
C ILE A 273 10.50 -0.60 17.67
N LEU A 274 11.68 -0.81 17.08
CA LEU A 274 12.90 -0.08 17.47
C LEU A 274 12.73 1.43 17.30
N SER A 275 12.09 1.86 16.19
CA SER A 275 11.80 3.26 15.93
C SER A 275 10.78 3.83 16.91
N THR A 276 9.77 3.07 17.32
CA THR A 276 8.80 3.49 18.33
C THR A 276 9.46 3.72 19.69
N ILE A 277 10.40 2.85 20.08
CA ILE A 277 11.20 3.04 21.31
C ILE A 277 12.03 4.32 21.21
N GLY A 278 12.72 4.53 20.08
CA GLY A 278 13.47 5.77 19.82
C GLY A 278 12.59 7.02 19.90
N LEU A 279 11.45 7.02 19.20
CA LEU A 279 10.46 8.10 19.20
C LEU A 279 10.03 8.44 20.64
N LEU A 280 9.66 7.46 21.46
CA LEU A 280 9.22 7.68 22.83
C LEU A 280 10.34 8.27 23.72
N VAL A 281 11.57 7.75 23.60
CA VAL A 281 12.73 8.26 24.35
C VAL A 281 13.04 9.71 24.00
N PHE A 282 13.08 10.04 22.70
CA PHE A 282 13.40 11.39 22.26
C PHE A 282 12.24 12.38 22.47
N PHE A 283 10.98 11.93 22.39
CA PHE A 283 9.81 12.72 22.80
C PHE A 283 9.89 13.10 24.28
N ALA A 284 10.12 12.13 25.17
CA ALA A 284 10.28 12.39 26.61
C ALA A 284 11.48 13.31 26.89
N LYS A 285 12.62 13.08 26.22
CA LYS A 285 13.81 13.92 26.33
C LYS A 285 13.55 15.37 25.92
N HIS A 286 12.82 15.60 24.83
CA HIS A 286 12.40 16.93 24.43
C HIS A 286 11.41 17.53 25.44
N ARG A 287 10.36 16.80 25.84
CA ARG A 287 9.27 17.32 26.66
C ARG A 287 9.68 17.71 28.08
N PHE A 288 10.56 16.92 28.72
CA PHE A 288 10.95 17.12 30.12
C PHE A 288 12.27 17.89 30.31
N TYR A 289 13.22 17.71 29.38
CA TYR A 289 14.58 18.24 29.55
C TYR A 289 14.97 19.28 28.49
N CYS A 290 14.14 19.50 27.45
CA CYS A 290 14.40 20.44 26.36
C CYS A 290 15.85 20.36 25.81
N HIS A 291 16.38 19.16 25.56
CA HIS A 291 17.70 19.05 24.92
C HIS A 291 17.65 19.46 23.45
N ASP A 292 18.71 20.11 22.98
CA ASP A 292 18.97 20.33 21.56
C ASP A 292 18.92 19.02 20.76
N LEU A 293 18.45 19.13 19.52
CA LEU A 293 18.22 18.04 18.56
C LEU A 293 17.26 16.93 19.03
N ALA A 294 16.73 16.95 20.25
CA ALA A 294 15.85 15.89 20.75
C ALA A 294 14.56 15.78 19.92
N PHE A 295 14.01 16.92 19.46
CA PHE A 295 12.85 16.90 18.56
C PHE A 295 13.23 16.44 17.13
N SER A 296 14.44 16.74 16.67
CA SER A 296 14.96 16.24 15.39
C SER A 296 15.11 14.72 15.37
N TRP A 297 15.58 14.12 16.47
CA TRP A 297 15.65 12.67 16.61
C TRP A 297 14.26 12.02 16.75
N PHE A 298 13.33 12.68 17.45
CA PHE A 298 11.91 12.28 17.47
C PHE A 298 11.33 12.24 16.04
N ALA A 299 11.52 13.31 15.27
CA ALA A 299 11.08 13.42 13.89
C ALA A 299 11.72 12.34 12.98
N PHE A 300 13.03 12.11 13.12
CA PHE A 300 13.72 11.04 12.38
C PHE A 300 13.05 9.66 12.57
N PHE A 301 12.70 9.28 13.81
CA PHE A 301 12.01 8.03 14.07
C PHE A 301 10.56 8.03 13.55
N GLU A 302 9.87 9.17 13.60
CA GLU A 302 8.54 9.35 12.99
C GLU A 302 8.57 9.08 11.48
N TYR A 303 9.54 9.62 10.73
CA TYR A 303 9.74 9.30 9.30
C TYR A 303 10.03 7.81 9.09
N LEU A 304 10.90 7.22 9.91
CA LEU A 304 11.25 5.80 9.78
C LEU A 304 10.04 4.88 10.03
N ILE A 305 9.16 5.22 10.98
CA ILE A 305 7.89 4.52 11.21
C ILE A 305 6.93 4.70 10.03
N ALA A 306 6.77 5.93 9.52
CA ALA A 306 5.88 6.21 8.40
C ALA A 306 6.31 5.43 7.13
N ILE A 307 7.61 5.42 6.83
CA ILE A 307 8.20 4.63 5.73
C ILE A 307 8.00 3.13 5.98
N ALA A 308 8.26 2.63 7.20
CA ALA A 308 8.07 1.22 7.52
C ALA A 308 6.61 0.78 7.41
N ASN A 309 5.64 1.63 7.79
CA ASN A 309 4.22 1.39 7.58
C ASN A 309 3.87 1.35 6.08
N MET A 310 4.26 2.36 5.31
CA MET A 310 4.01 2.41 3.86
C MET A 310 4.59 1.16 3.16
N LEU A 311 5.84 0.79 3.46
CA LEU A 311 6.47 -0.42 2.94
C LEU A 311 5.77 -1.71 3.40
N PHE A 312 5.26 -1.76 4.64
CA PHE A 312 4.55 -2.94 5.14
C PHE A 312 3.27 -3.21 4.34
N HIS A 313 2.47 -2.18 4.08
CA HIS A 313 1.29 -2.30 3.22
C HIS A 313 1.66 -2.53 1.76
N PHE A 314 2.77 -1.96 1.29
CA PHE A 314 3.28 -2.19 -0.06
C PHE A 314 3.75 -3.64 -0.31
N THR A 315 4.06 -4.42 0.73
CA THR A 315 4.39 -5.86 0.56
C THR A 315 3.29 -6.69 -0.12
N ILE A 316 2.08 -6.14 -0.25
CA ILE A 316 0.95 -6.68 -1.02
C ILE A 316 1.31 -7.08 -2.46
N ILE A 317 2.26 -6.39 -3.11
CA ILE A 317 2.69 -6.69 -4.49
C ILE A 317 3.27 -8.12 -4.62
N TRP A 318 3.88 -8.64 -3.55
CA TRP A 318 4.44 -10.00 -3.50
C TRP A 318 3.42 -11.05 -3.06
N ASP A 319 2.32 -10.63 -2.43
CA ASP A 319 1.21 -11.51 -2.07
C ASP A 319 0.27 -11.75 -3.27
N PHE A 320 0.12 -10.76 -4.17
CA PHE A 320 -0.82 -10.79 -5.31
C PHE A 320 -0.20 -10.31 -6.63
N PRO A 321 0.75 -11.07 -7.23
CA PRO A 321 1.49 -10.66 -8.43
C PRO A 321 0.66 -10.60 -9.73
N SER A 322 -0.55 -11.15 -9.77
CA SER A 322 -1.34 -11.31 -11.00
C SER A 322 -2.85 -11.24 -10.78
N GLN A 323 -3.30 -10.33 -9.90
CA GLN A 323 -4.72 -10.09 -9.66
C GLN A 323 -5.24 -8.84 -10.38
N TYR A 324 -6.51 -8.87 -10.75
CA TYR A 324 -7.22 -7.79 -11.42
C TYR A 324 -8.49 -7.45 -10.64
N MET A 325 -8.82 -6.17 -10.56
CA MET A 325 -10.11 -5.71 -10.06
C MET A 325 -11.07 -5.61 -11.24
N LEU A 326 -12.17 -6.36 -11.17
CA LEU A 326 -13.16 -6.51 -12.25
C LEU A 326 -14.54 -6.06 -11.76
N ILE A 327 -15.21 -5.20 -12.53
CA ILE A 327 -16.64 -4.89 -12.36
C ILE A 327 -17.39 -5.46 -13.55
N VAL A 328 -18.26 -6.44 -13.28
CA VAL A 328 -19.10 -7.13 -14.26
C VAL A 328 -20.58 -6.92 -13.96
N GLN A 329 -21.36 -6.70 -15.01
CA GLN A 329 -22.81 -6.76 -14.99
C GLN A 329 -23.26 -8.06 -15.66
N GLY A 330 -24.14 -8.80 -14.99
CA GLY A 330 -24.74 -10.03 -15.49
C GLY A 330 -25.74 -10.62 -14.50
N PRO A 331 -26.58 -11.60 -14.92
CA PRO A 331 -27.51 -12.27 -14.02
C PRO A 331 -26.77 -12.90 -12.84
N ARG A 332 -27.33 -12.71 -11.64
CA ARG A 332 -26.69 -13.09 -10.37
C ARG A 332 -26.42 -14.60 -10.26
N GLU A 333 -27.24 -15.39 -10.94
CA GLU A 333 -27.13 -16.84 -11.07
C GLU A 333 -25.90 -17.23 -11.91
N ASN A 334 -25.78 -16.65 -13.12
CA ASN A 334 -24.68 -16.92 -14.05
C ASN A 334 -23.31 -16.53 -13.48
N LEU A 335 -23.22 -15.38 -12.80
CA LEU A 335 -21.96 -14.91 -12.18
C LEU A 335 -21.34 -15.95 -11.23
N THR A 336 -22.17 -16.73 -10.53
CA THR A 336 -21.69 -17.77 -9.60
C THR A 336 -21.09 -18.97 -10.34
N GLN A 337 -21.62 -19.30 -11.52
CA GLN A 337 -21.14 -20.38 -12.38
C GLN A 337 -19.78 -20.02 -13.01
N TYR A 338 -19.61 -18.79 -13.51
CA TYR A 338 -18.35 -18.31 -14.08
C TYR A 338 -17.23 -18.12 -13.03
N LEU A 339 -17.56 -17.77 -11.79
CA LEU A 339 -16.57 -17.67 -10.69
C LEU A 339 -16.27 -19.03 -10.04
N GLY A 340 -17.12 -20.05 -10.24
CA GLY A 340 -16.95 -21.40 -9.72
C GLY A 340 -16.07 -22.31 -10.58
N THR A 341 -15.98 -22.05 -11.89
CA THR A 341 -15.11 -22.78 -12.81
C THR A 341 -13.67 -22.32 -12.68
N LYS A 342 -12.85 -23.09 -11.93
CA LYS A 342 -11.39 -22.93 -11.96
C LYS A 342 -10.89 -22.95 -13.41
N PRO A 343 -10.02 -22.01 -13.82
CA PRO A 343 -9.39 -22.10 -15.13
C PRO A 343 -8.59 -23.40 -15.20
N LYS A 344 -8.85 -24.21 -16.23
CA LYS A 344 -7.97 -25.31 -16.59
C LYS A 344 -6.68 -24.69 -17.12
N VAL A 345 -5.59 -24.87 -16.37
CA VAL A 345 -4.25 -24.55 -16.86
C VAL A 345 -3.88 -25.65 -17.85
N ASN A 346 -3.74 -25.27 -19.12
CA ASN A 346 -3.01 -26.03 -20.13
C ASN A 346 -1.56 -25.55 -20.14
#